data_AF-A0A2D5QDZ9-F1
#
_entry.id   AF-A0A2D5QDZ9-F1
#
_cell.length_a   1.000
_cell.length_b   1.000
_cell.length_c   1.000
_cell.angle_alpha   90.00
_cell.angle_beta   90.00
_cell.angle_gamma   90.00
#
_symmetry.space_group_name_H-M   'P 1'
#
loop_
_entity.id
_entity.type
_entity.pdbx_description
1 polymer ?
#
loop_
_entity_poly.entity_id
_entity_poly.type
_entity_poly.pdbx_seq_one_letter_code
_entity_poly.pdbx_strand_id
1 'polypeptide(L)' 'MNYTCKILIEAFIVALSIVVLGFGIQRVFKVQDPLTLLFVTGFSVHLIYDVLGFNKYYCKICAGCK' A
#
# COMPACT_ATOMS: atom_id res chain seq x y z
N MET A 1 -1.67 2.28 -22.52
CA MET A 1 -0.63 2.26 -21.46
C MET A 1 -0.01 0.88 -21.42
N ASN A 2 1.31 0.76 -21.50
CA ASN A 2 1.99 -0.54 -21.62
C ASN A 2 1.94 -1.31 -20.28
N TYR A 3 1.93 -2.65 -20.32
CA TYR A 3 1.78 -3.53 -19.14
C TYR A 3 2.81 -3.21 -18.04
N THR A 4 4.07 -3.03 -18.43
CA THR A 4 5.17 -2.66 -17.54
C THR A 4 4.92 -1.32 -16.86
N CYS A 5 4.37 -0.34 -17.58
CA CYS A 5 4.09 0.98 -17.05
C CYS A 5 2.98 0.94 -15.99
N LYS A 6 1.97 0.07 -16.18
CA LYS A 6 0.91 -0.17 -15.19
C LYS A 6 1.46 -0.78 -13.89
N ILE A 7 2.31 -1.81 -13.98
CA ILE A 7 2.95 -2.42 -12.80
C ILE A 7 3.84 -1.42 -12.07
N LEU A 8 4.61 -0.62 -12.80
CA LEU A 8 5.54 0.33 -12.21
C LEU A 8 4.80 1.43 -11.42
N ILE A 9 3.67 1.91 -11.95
CA ILE A 9 2.79 2.85 -11.26
C ILE A 9 2.18 2.20 -10.01
N GLU A 10 1.70 0.96 -10.13
CA GLU A 10 1.12 0.22 -9.01
C GLU A 10 2.13 0.02 -7.87
N ALA A 11 3.34 -0.45 -8.19
CA ALA A 11 4.41 -0.64 -7.23
C ALA A 11 4.83 0.70 -6.58
N PHE A 12 4.88 1.78 -7.36
CA PHE A 12 5.22 3.11 -6.85
C PHE A 12 4.17 3.63 -5.86
N ILE A 13 2.88 3.51 -6.17
CA ILE A 13 1.79 3.96 -5.29
C ILE A 13 1.78 3.14 -4.00
N VAL A 14 1.96 1.82 -4.08
CA VAL A 14 2.04 0.95 -2.89
C VAL A 14 3.25 1.31 -2.02
N ALA A 15 4.42 1.46 -2.63
CA ALA A 15 5.64 1.85 -1.90
C ALA A 15 5.46 3.21 -1.18
N LEU A 16 4.88 4.19 -1.87
CA LEU A 16 4.59 5.51 -1.32
C LEU A 16 3.59 5.42 -0.16
N SER A 17 2.54 4.59 -0.29
CA SER A 17 1.56 4.37 0.76
C SER A 17 2.16 3.74 2.02
N ILE A 18 3.05 2.76 1.86
CA ILE A 18 3.76 2.11 2.98
C ILE A 18 4.65 3.13 3.70
N VAL A 19 5.40 3.97 2.96
CA VAL A 19 6.28 4.99 3.57
C VAL A 19 5.47 6.02 4.35
N VAL A 20 4.40 6.56 3.75
CA VAL A 20 3.56 7.58 4.39
C VAL A 20 2.86 7.02 5.63
N LEU A 21 2.25 5.84 5.54
CA LEU A 21 1.56 5.22 6.68
C LEU A 21 2.54 4.76 7.75
N GLY A 22 3.69 4.19 7.36
CA GLY A 22 4.72 3.73 8.30
C GLY A 22 5.29 4.88 9.12
N PHE A 23 5.60 6.00 8.46
CA PHE A 23 6.06 7.21 9.14
C PHE A 23 4.97 7.81 10.04
N GLY A 24 3.72 7.83 9.58
CA GLY A 24 2.58 8.28 10.39
C GLY A 24 2.36 7.45 11.64
N ILE A 25 2.35 6.12 11.50
CA ILE A 25 2.17 5.18 12.63
C ILE A 25 3.34 5.29 13.60
N GLN A 26 4.58 5.35 13.11
CA GLN A 26 5.76 5.53 13.96
C GLN A 26 5.67 6.83 14.78
N ARG A 27 5.20 7.92 14.17
CA ARG A 27 5.09 9.22 14.83
C ARG A 27 3.94 9.28 15.85
N VAL A 28 2.79 8.68 15.54
CA VAL A 28 1.60 8.72 16.40
C VAL A 28 1.68 7.69 17.53
N PHE A 29 2.03 6.44 17.22
CA PHE A 29 2.00 5.33 18.16
C PHE A 29 3.34 5.04 18.84
N LYS A 30 4.43 5.70 18.41
CA LYS A 30 5.80 5.51 18.95
C LYS A 30 6.19 4.03 19.08
N VAL A 31 5.76 3.20 18.13
CA VAL A 31 6.07 1.77 18.12
C VAL A 31 7.57 1.61 17.90
N GLN A 32 8.26 1.05 18.90
CA GLN A 32 9.70 0.82 18.87
C GLN A 32 10.04 -0.55 18.26
N ASP A 33 9.12 -1.51 18.35
CA ASP A 33 9.30 -2.84 17.78
C ASP A 33 9.19 -2.81 16.26
N PRO A 34 10.27 -3.11 15.52
CA PRO A 34 10.30 -3.01 14.06
C PRO A 34 9.35 -4.02 13.41
N LEU A 35 9.17 -5.21 14.01
CA LEU A 35 8.26 -6.24 13.50
C LEU A 35 6.81 -5.78 13.60
N THR A 36 6.43 -5.21 14.74
CA THR A 36 5.07 -4.68 14.98
C THR A 36 4.78 -3.50 14.08
N LEU A 37 5.75 -2.58 13.90
CA LEU A 37 5.61 -1.47 12.98
C LEU A 37 5.36 -1.98 11.55
N LEU A 38 6.17 -2.92 11.07
CA LEU A 38 6.01 -3.49 9.73
C LEU A 38 4.65 -4.18 9.56
N PHE A 39 4.24 -4.98 10.55
CA PHE A 39 2.96 -5.69 10.52
C PHE A 39 1.77 -4.73 10.49
N VAL A 40 1.74 -3.75 11.41
CA VAL A 40 0.63 -2.78 11.49
C VAL A 40 0.57 -1.91 10.25
N THR A 41 1.72 -1.49 9.72
CA THR A 41 1.77 -0.68 8.49
C THR A 41 1.28 -1.48 7.28
N GLY A 42 1.78 -2.70 7.08
CA GLY A 42 1.38 -3.57 5.99
C GLY A 42 -0.10 -3.97 6.06
N PHE A 43 -0.58 -4.31 7.25
CA PHE A 43 -2.00 -4.62 7.50
C PHE A 43 -2.89 -3.41 7.23
N SER A 44 -2.51 -2.23 7.72
CA SER A 44 -3.27 -1.00 7.49
C SER A 44 -3.34 -0.63 6.01
N VAL A 45 -2.23 -0.74 5.27
CA VAL A 45 -2.22 -0.52 3.82
C VAL A 45 -3.19 -1.46 3.12
N HIS A 46 -3.14 -2.77 3.42
CA HIS A 46 -4.08 -3.75 2.84
C HIS A 46 -5.53 -3.39 3.13
N LEU A 47 -5.84 -3.06 4.38
CA LEU A 47 -7.19 -2.75 4.82
C LEU A 47 -7.71 -1.45 4.18
N ILE A 48 -6.86 -0.42 4.09
CA ILE A 48 -7.18 0.86 3.42
C ILE A 48 -7.46 0.65 1.94
N TYR A 49 -6.65 -0.16 1.27
CA TYR A 49 -6.83 -0.47 -0.15
C TYR A 49 -8.10 -1.27 -0.43
N ASP A 50 -8.46 -2.18 0.47
CA ASP A 50 -9.69 -2.96 0.39
C ASP A 50 -10.93 -2.08 0.67
N VAL A 51 -10.92 -1.31 1.77
CA VAL A 51 -12.06 -0.47 2.21
C VAL A 51 -12.32 0.71 1.29
N LEU A 52 -11.28 1.39 0.78
CA LEU A 52 -11.46 2.50 -0.16
C LEU A 52 -11.91 2.03 -1.56
N GLY A 53 -12.08 0.73 -1.78
CA GLY A 53 -12.43 0.19 -3.08
C GLY A 53 -11.34 0.43 -4.13
N PHE A 54 -10.13 0.79 -3.70
CA PHE A 54 -8.96 0.86 -4.57
C PHE A 54 -8.72 -0.49 -5.22
N ASN A 55 -9.15 -1.61 -4.62
CA ASN A 55 -9.16 -2.92 -5.28
C ASN A 55 -9.93 -2.93 -6.63
N LYS A 56 -11.06 -2.22 -6.76
CA LYS A 56 -11.79 -2.07 -8.05
C LYS A 56 -11.09 -1.12 -9.02
N TYR A 57 -10.40 -0.09 -8.52
CA TYR A 57 -9.62 0.86 -9.33
C TYR A 57 -8.31 0.24 -9.82
N TYR A 58 -7.65 -0.51 -8.95
CA TYR A 58 -6.56 -1.42 -9.24
C TYR A 58 -7.05 -2.49 -10.21
N CYS A 59 -8.23 -3.11 -10.09
CA CYS A 59 -8.70 -4.07 -11.10
C CYS A 59 -8.80 -3.50 -12.54
N LYS A 60 -8.97 -2.17 -12.73
CA LYS A 60 -8.86 -1.51 -14.06
C LYS A 60 -7.41 -1.21 -14.51
N ILE A 61 -6.47 -1.12 -13.57
CA ILE A 61 -5.09 -0.68 -13.78
C ILE A 61 -4.09 -1.84 -13.65
N CYS A 62 -4.26 -2.72 -12.66
CA CYS A 62 -3.64 -4.02 -12.45
C CYS A 62 -3.56 -4.83 -13.73
N ALA A 63 -2.34 -5.19 -14.01
CA ALA A 63 -1.94 -6.20 -14.97
C ALA A 63 -2.35 -7.62 -14.55
N GLY A 64 -2.47 -7.87 -13.23
CA GLY A 64 -2.72 -9.18 -12.64
C GLY A 64 -4.20 -9.57 -12.42
N CYS A 65 -5.15 -8.66 -12.68
CA CYS A 65 -6.58 -8.96 -12.62
C CYS A 65 -7.12 -9.36 -14.01
N LYS A 66 -6.44 -10.31 -14.67
CA LYS A 66 -6.92 -10.90 -15.92
C LYS A 66 -7.17 -12.38 -15.73
#